data_AF-A0A932MYR8-F1
#
_entry.id   AF-A0A932MYR8-F1
#
_cell.length_a   1.000
_cell.length_b   1.000
_cell.length_c   1.000
_cell.angle_alpha   90.00
_cell.angle_beta   90.00
_cell.angle_gamma   90.00
#
_symmetry.space_group_name_H-M   'P 1'
#
loop_
_entity.id
_entity.type
_entity.pdbx_description
1 polymer ?
#
loop_
_entity_poly.entity_id
_entity_poly.type
_entity_poly.pdbx_seq_one_letter_code
_entity_poly.pdbx_strand_id
1 'polypeptide(L)' 'TAVVKRHPRSNKVPDALFKIGLAYERLGDSDKARTAFQDLVAGFPKSAMADLARSHLEGGAP' A
#
# COMPACT_ATOMS: atom_id res chain seq x y z
N THR A 1 -13.01 -13.38 28.40
CA THR A 1 -12.22 -12.21 27.94
C THR A 1 -11.52 -12.56 26.64
N ALA A 2 -12.18 -12.35 25.50
CA ALA A 2 -11.56 -12.53 24.20
C ALA A 2 -11.66 -11.21 23.45
N VAL A 3 -10.56 -10.45 23.45
CA VAL A 3 -10.38 -9.25 22.65
C VAL A 3 -10.26 -9.71 21.19
N VAL A 4 -11.40 -9.99 20.57
CA VAL A 4 -11.50 -10.15 19.12
C VAL A 4 -11.21 -8.77 18.56
N LYS A 5 -9.92 -8.51 18.33
CA LYS A 5 -9.40 -7.32 17.64
C LYS A 5 -10.30 -7.10 16.45
N ARG A 6 -11.12 -6.07 16.56
CA ARG A 6 -12.05 -5.57 15.58
C ARG A 6 -11.21 -5.10 14.39
N HIS A 7 -10.72 -6.04 13.59
CA HIS A 7 -10.16 -5.75 12.28
C HIS A 7 -11.33 -5.31 11.43
N PRO A 8 -11.46 -4.02 11.09
CA PRO A 8 -12.52 -3.56 10.19
C PRO A 8 -12.21 -4.20 8.85
N ARG A 9 -12.96 -5.24 8.53
CA ARG A 9 -12.83 -6.12 7.37
C ARG A 9 -13.22 -5.41 6.06
N SER A 10 -13.27 -4.07 6.06
CA SER A 10 -13.79 -3.22 4.99
C SER A 10 -12.72 -2.65 4.05
N ASN A 11 -11.42 -2.84 4.30
CA ASN A 11 -10.36 -2.15 3.55
C ASN A 11 -9.46 -3.07 2.70
N LYS A 12 -9.99 -4.16 2.15
CA LYS A 12 -9.19 -5.13 1.34
C LYS A 12 -8.67 -4.56 0.02
N VAL A 13 -9.28 -3.51 -0.52
CA VAL A 13 -8.87 -2.88 -1.78
C VAL A 13 -7.46 -2.26 -1.65
N PRO A 14 -7.17 -1.49 -0.59
CA PRO A 14 -5.82 -1.00 -0.36
C PRO A 14 -4.77 -2.10 -0.15
N ASP A 15 -5.13 -3.22 0.47
CA ASP A 15 -4.21 -4.36 0.67
C ASP A 15 -3.79 -5.00 -0.67
N ALA A 16 -4.73 -5.10 -1.61
CA ALA A 16 -4.48 -5.63 -2.95
C ALA A 16 -3.58 -4.70 -3.79
N LEU A 17 -3.89 -3.41 -3.81
CA LEU A 17 -3.07 -2.40 -4.50
C LEU A 17 -1.65 -2.31 -3.91
N PHE A 18 -1.52 -2.38 -2.58
CA PHE A 18 -0.22 -2.39 -1.92
C PHE A 18 0.62 -3.63 -2.30
N LYS A 19 -0.02 -4.81 -2.36
CA LYS A 19 0.64 -6.03 -2.85
C LYS A 19 1.06 -5.94 -4.31
N ILE A 20 0.30 -5.27 -5.16
CA ILE A 20 0.66 -5.04 -6.56
C ILE A 20 1.93 -4.16 -6.62
N GLY A 21 1.97 -3.06 -5.86
CA GLY A 21 3.17 -2.21 -5.76
C GLY A 21 4.39 -2.97 -5.24
N LEU A 22 4.22 -3.79 -4.20
CA LEU A 22 5.26 -4.68 -3.68
C LEU A 22 5.74 -5.70 -4.72
N ALA A 23 4.84 -6.27 -5.51
CA ALA A 23 5.23 -7.20 -6.57
C ALA A 23 6.11 -6.49 -7.61
N TYR A 24 5.77 -5.27 -8.02
CA TYR A 24 6.59 -4.48 -8.92
C TYR A 24 7.94 -4.08 -8.31
N GLU A 25 7.98 -3.72 -7.02
CA GLU A 25 9.23 -3.42 -6.32
C GLU A 25 10.16 -4.65 -6.31
N ARG A 26 9.61 -5.85 -6.05
CA ARG A 26 10.35 -7.12 -6.09
C ARG A 26 10.77 -7.53 -7.50
N LEU A 27 10.07 -7.06 -8.53
CA LEU A 27 10.46 -7.23 -9.93
C LEU A 27 11.57 -6.25 -10.35
N GLY A 28 11.96 -5.30 -9.50
CA GLY A 28 12.90 -4.22 -9.82
C GLY A 28 12.29 -3.11 -10.66
N ASP A 29 10.97 -3.12 -10.86
CA ASP A 29 10.22 -2.18 -11.70
C ASP A 29 9.68 -1.05 -10.81
N SER A 30 10.62 -0.25 -10.28
CA SER A 30 10.34 0.83 -9.33
C SER A 30 9.36 1.87 -9.87
N ASP A 31 9.33 2.07 -11.19
CA ASP A 31 8.45 3.02 -11.88
C ASP A 31 6.97 2.59 -11.78
N LYS A 32 6.70 1.31 -12.06
CA LYS A 32 5.37 0.71 -11.89
C LYS A 32 4.98 0.57 -10.43
N ALA A 33 5.93 0.26 -9.56
CA ALA A 33 5.70 0.23 -8.11
C ALA A 33 5.24 1.62 -7.64
N ARG A 34 5.94 2.68 -8.06
CA ARG A 34 5.59 4.08 -7.77
C ARG A 34 4.18 4.42 -8.22
N THR A 35 3.84 4.04 -9.44
CA THR A 35 2.50 4.28 -10.01
C THR A 35 1.41 3.56 -9.19
N ALA A 36 1.61 2.28 -8.87
CA ALA A 36 0.65 1.51 -8.07
C ALA A 36 0.47 2.06 -6.65
N PHE A 37 1.56 2.50 -6.01
CA PHE A 37 1.52 3.14 -4.71
C PHE A 37 0.88 4.54 -4.75
N GLN A 38 1.12 5.33 -5.80
CA GLN A 38 0.46 6.61 -5.99
C GLN A 38 -1.05 6.45 -6.18
N ASP A 39 -1.48 5.49 -7.00
CA ASP A 39 -2.90 5.21 -7.22
C ASP A 39 -3.59 4.75 -5.92
N LEU A 40 -2.90 3.94 -5.12
CA LEU A 40 -3.34 3.56 -3.78
C LEU A 40 -3.49 4.78 -2.85
N VAL A 41 -2.50 5.68 -2.81
CA VAL A 41 -2.54 6.87 -1.94
C VAL A 41 -3.61 7.86 -2.42
N ALA A 42 -3.81 7.98 -3.74
CA ALA A 42 -4.83 8.82 -4.33
C ALA A 42 -6.24 8.29 -4.09
N GLY A 43 -6.47 6.99 -4.25
CA GLY A 43 -7.77 6.36 -4.05
C GLY A 43 -8.12 6.09 -2.57
N PHE A 44 -7.10 5.83 -1.74
CA PHE A 44 -7.29 5.43 -0.34
C PHE A 44 -6.42 6.21 0.66
N PRO A 45 -6.44 7.56 0.66
CA PRO A 45 -5.53 8.38 1.46
C PRO A 45 -5.67 8.21 2.98
N LYS A 46 -6.80 7.68 3.47
CA LYS A 46 -7.06 7.38 4.89
C LYS A 46 -6.75 5.95 5.30
N SER A 47 -6.21 5.13 4.40
CA SER A 47 -5.87 3.73 4.68
C SER A 47 -4.48 3.60 5.29
N ALA A 48 -4.31 2.70 6.25
CA ALA A 48 -2.99 2.32 6.75
C ALA A 48 -2.04 1.83 5.64
N MET A 49 -2.57 1.23 4.56
CA MET A 49 -1.76 0.83 3.41
C MET A 49 -1.28 2.02 2.59
N ALA A 50 -2.05 3.11 2.52
CA ALA A 50 -1.61 4.33 1.83
C ALA A 50 -0.44 4.98 2.58
N ASP A 51 -0.49 4.97 3.90
CA ASP A 51 0.61 5.48 4.75
C ASP A 51 1.91 4.66 4.54
N LEU A 52 1.77 3.32 4.50
CA LEU A 52 2.88 2.42 4.15
C LEU A 52 3.40 2.66 2.73
N ALA A 53 2.51 2.75 1.74
CA ALA A 53 2.89 3.01 0.35
C ALA A 53 3.63 4.34 0.20
N ARG A 54 3.19 5.38 0.89
CA ARG A 54 3.86 6.68 0.92
C ARG A 54 5.28 6.56 1.48
N SER A 55 5.46 5.77 2.52
CA SER A 55 6.79 5.46 3.07
C SER A 55 7.69 4.75 2.06
N HIS A 56 7.16 3.79 1.27
CA HIS A 56 7.90 3.14 0.19
C HIS A 56 8.21 4.10 -0.97
N LEU A 57 7.29 5.00 -1.31
CA LEU A 57 7.47 6.03 -2.36
C LEU A 57 8.59 7.02 -2.03
N GLU A 58 8.70 7.41 -0.76
CA GLU A 58 9.73 8.32 -0.26
C GLU A 58 11.07 7.60 -0.02
N GLY A 59 11.05 6.30 0.30
CA GLY A 59 12.25 5.46 0.42
C GLY A 59 12.91 5.09 -0.91
N GLY A 60 12.19 5.24 -2.03
CA GLY A 60 12.70 5.03 -3.38
C GLY A 60 13.48 6.24 -3.91
N ALA A 61 14.73 6.36 -3.44
CA ALA A 61 15.90 6.97 -4.09
C ALA A 61 15.84 8.47 -4.49
N PRO A 62 16.89 9.26 -4.17
CA PRO A 62 17.78 9.80 -5.20
C PRO A 62 18.64 8.70 -5.85
#